data_AF-A0A2G9TBB2-F1
#
_entry.id   AF-A0A2G9TBB2-F1
#
_cell.length_a   1.000
_cell.length_b   1.000
_cell.length_c   1.000
_cell.angle_alpha   90.00
_cell.angle_beta   90.00
_cell.angle_gamma   90.00
#
_symmetry.space_group_name_H-M   'P 1'
#
loop_
_entity.id
_entity.type
_entity.pdbx_description
1 polymer ?
#
loop_
_entity_poly.entity_id
_entity_poly.type
_entity_poly.pdbx_seq_one_letter_code
_entity_poly.pdbx_strand_id
1 'polypeptide(L)'
;MQTTTCKPNNVFVDETRRHSRCPWDWDCDLEQKAAQQIAPCTVPLPIDTSLAQNIARWLYYGDSAEEEVLKQVPWSWVTPSLRFMNGTALDRFAVQWAEPLANIANWKNRKVGCAYKICPAQNNMVVSCVYGSQ
;
A
#
# COMPACT_ATOMS: atom_id res chain seq x y z
N MET A 1 -10.99 19.93 14.66
CA MET A 1 -9.78 19.75 13.84
C MET A 1 -8.94 18.69 14.54
N GLN A 2 -8.98 17.44 14.07
CA GLN A 2 -8.13 16.38 14.63
C GLN A 2 -6.81 16.40 13.88
N THR A 3 -5.73 16.71 14.58
CA THR A 3 -4.35 16.61 14.10
C THR A 3 -3.93 15.15 14.13
N THR A 4 -3.86 14.52 12.98
CA THR A 4 -3.36 13.14 12.82
C THR A 4 -1.84 13.16 13.00
N THR A 5 -1.38 12.73 14.17
CA THR A 5 0.04 12.54 14.47
C THR A 5 0.57 11.33 13.68
N CYS A 6 1.53 11.53 12.76
CA CYS A 6 2.18 10.46 12.02
C CYS A 6 2.84 9.45 12.98
N LYS A 7 2.40 8.19 12.97
CA LYS A 7 3.10 7.09 13.65
C LYS A 7 3.55 6.03 12.63
N PRO A 8 4.83 5.64 12.62
CA PRO A 8 5.31 4.57 11.76
C PRO A 8 4.88 3.22 12.37
N ASN A 9 3.87 2.57 11.80
CA ASN A 9 3.50 1.21 12.17
C ASN A 9 4.06 0.21 11.14
N ASN A 10 4.99 -0.62 11.61
CA ASN A 10 5.36 -1.96 11.15
C ASN A 10 5.33 -2.24 9.63
N VAL A 11 6.49 -2.19 8.98
CA VAL A 11 6.71 -2.77 7.64
C VAL A 11 7.99 -3.61 7.65
N PHE A 12 7.82 -4.87 7.24
CA PHE A 12 8.79 -5.92 6.88
C PHE A 12 10.30 -5.62 6.97
N VAL A 13 11.01 -6.45 7.73
CA VAL A 13 12.47 -6.55 7.76
C VAL A 13 12.89 -7.89 7.14
N ASP A 14 13.67 -7.83 6.05
CA ASP A 14 14.44 -8.98 5.53
C ASP A 14 15.78 -9.04 6.29
N GLU A 15 16.03 -10.14 6.99
CA GLU A 15 17.18 -10.35 7.89
C GLU A 15 18.53 -10.48 7.15
N THR A 16 18.56 -10.52 5.82
CA THR A 16 19.81 -10.68 5.05
C THR A 16 20.60 -9.39 4.83
N ARG A 17 20.04 -8.20 5.12
CA ARG A 17 20.77 -6.92 5.09
C ARG A 17 21.02 -6.36 6.49
N ARG A 18 21.98 -6.98 7.20
CA ARG A 18 22.58 -6.44 8.43
C ARG A 18 23.25 -5.10 8.10
N HIS A 19 22.57 -4.00 8.48
CA HIS A 19 23.03 -2.65 8.82
C HIS A 19 22.07 -1.57 8.26
N SER A 20 21.12 -1.19 9.13
CA SER A 20 20.62 0.18 9.35
C SER A 20 19.44 0.72 8.49
N ARG A 21 18.33 1.01 9.20
CA ARG A 21 17.10 1.77 8.85
C ARG A 21 16.01 1.02 8.09
N CYS A 22 14.76 1.25 8.51
CA CYS A 22 13.57 1.00 7.69
C CYS A 22 13.84 1.56 6.29
N PRO A 23 13.67 0.78 5.21
CA PRO A 23 14.04 1.23 3.87
C PRO A 23 13.15 2.37 3.35
N TRP A 24 12.12 2.76 4.10
CA TRP A 24 11.06 3.67 3.73
C TRP A 24 10.86 4.72 4.83
N ASP A 25 10.86 5.99 4.44
CA ASP A 25 10.33 7.07 5.25
C ASP A 25 8.90 7.36 4.84
N TRP A 26 8.08 7.73 5.82
CA TRP A 26 6.75 8.25 5.57
C TRP A 26 6.81 9.62 4.88
N ASP A 27 5.93 9.85 3.92
CA ASP A 27 5.80 11.12 3.20
C ASP A 27 4.33 11.59 3.23
N CYS A 28 4.10 12.73 3.87
CA CYS A 28 2.77 13.29 4.06
C CYS A 28 2.12 13.75 2.74
N ASP A 29 2.90 14.16 1.74
CA ASP A 29 2.36 14.58 0.44
C ASP A 29 1.88 13.34 -0.34
N LEU A 30 2.60 12.22 -0.23
CA LEU A 30 2.15 10.94 -0.77
C LEU A 30 0.92 10.40 -0.04
N GLU A 31 0.84 10.57 1.28
CA GLU A 31 -0.35 10.21 2.06
C GLU A 31 -1.56 11.02 1.62
N GLN A 32 -1.38 12.32 1.39
CA GLN A 32 -2.44 13.19 0.90
C GLN A 32 -2.93 12.75 -0.48
N LYS A 33 -2.01 12.40 -1.40
CA LYS A 33 -2.37 11.84 -2.70
C LYS A 33 -3.14 10.53 -2.55
N ALA A 34 -2.67 9.61 -1.71
CA ALA A 34 -3.38 8.35 -1.42
C ALA A 34 -4.80 8.60 -0.89
N ALA A 35 -4.96 9.54 0.04
CA ALA A 35 -6.24 9.93 0.60
C ALA A 35 -7.19 10.51 -0.45
N GLN A 36 -6.70 11.35 -1.36
CA GLN A 36 -7.50 11.95 -2.44
C GLN A 36 -8.09 10.89 -3.38
N GLN A 37 -7.32 9.86 -3.73
CA GLN A 37 -7.79 8.79 -4.62
C GLN A 37 -8.95 7.98 -4.04
N ILE A 38 -9.02 7.85 -2.72
CA ILE A 38 -10.06 7.06 -2.03
C ILE A 38 -11.16 7.91 -1.41
N ALA A 39 -10.96 9.23 -1.30
CA ALA A 39 -11.89 10.14 -0.66
C ALA A 39 -13.32 10.07 -1.21
N PRO A 40 -13.58 9.92 -2.52
CA PRO A 40 -14.94 9.93 -3.03
C PRO A 40 -15.74 8.66 -2.72
N CYS A 41 -15.09 7.53 -2.40
CA CYS A 41 -15.76 6.23 -2.30
C CYS A 41 -16.67 5.93 -3.51
N THR A 42 -16.22 6.26 -4.72
CA THR A 42 -16.95 6.00 -5.97
C THR A 42 -16.52 4.67 -6.61
N VAL A 43 -17.30 4.22 -7.59
CA VAL A 43 -16.94 3.12 -8.49
C VAL A 43 -17.04 3.62 -9.93
N PRO A 44 -15.93 3.77 -10.67
CA PRO A 44 -14.54 3.57 -10.25
C PRO A 44 -14.04 4.66 -9.28
N LEU A 45 -12.92 4.39 -8.60
CA LEU A 45 -12.19 5.42 -7.86
C LEU A 45 -11.40 6.29 -8.85
N PRO A 46 -11.17 7.59 -8.56
CA PRO A 46 -10.34 8.47 -9.39
C PRO A 46 -8.85 8.19 -9.17
N ILE A 47 -8.39 7.05 -9.71
CA ILE A 47 -7.02 6.59 -9.55
C ILE A 47 -6.10 7.35 -10.51
N ASP A 48 -5.06 7.97 -9.98
CA ASP A 48 -4.01 8.61 -10.77
C ASP A 48 -3.00 7.55 -11.19
N THR A 49 -3.13 7.06 -12.42
CA THR A 49 -2.25 6.01 -12.97
C THR A 49 -0.85 6.51 -13.32
N SER A 50 -0.55 7.82 -13.18
CA SER A 50 0.82 8.33 -13.31
C SER A 50 1.67 8.07 -12.06
N LEU A 51 1.03 7.72 -10.94
CA LEU A 51 1.68 7.40 -9.68
C LEU A 51 1.85 5.89 -9.51
N ALA A 52 3.02 5.48 -8.99
CA ALA A 52 3.21 4.13 -8.48
C ALA A 52 2.34 3.96 -7.23
N GLN A 53 1.49 2.94 -7.22
CA GLN A 53 0.48 2.79 -6.17
C GLN A 53 -0.02 1.36 -5.99
N ASN A 54 -0.50 1.08 -4.79
CA ASN A 54 -1.24 -0.13 -4.47
C ASN A 54 -2.59 0.25 -3.86
N ILE A 55 -3.66 -0.44 -4.28
CA ILE A 55 -4.99 -0.23 -3.75
C ILE A 55 -5.60 -1.58 -3.38
N ALA A 56 -6.16 -1.66 -2.19
CA ALA A 56 -6.91 -2.81 -1.71
C ALA A 56 -8.35 -2.38 -1.40
N ARG A 57 -9.30 -3.24 -1.75
CA ARG A 57 -10.69 -3.16 -1.30
C ARG A 57 -10.94 -4.39 -0.44
N TRP A 58 -11.12 -4.17 0.85
CA TRP A 58 -11.39 -5.21 1.82
C TRP A 58 -12.86 -5.18 2.19
N LEU A 59 -13.54 -6.32 2.12
CA LEU A 59 -14.91 -6.42 2.58
C LEU A 59 -14.93 -6.17 4.09
N TYR A 60 -15.59 -5.08 4.50
CA TYR A 60 -15.55 -4.59 5.86
C TYR A 60 -16.89 -4.85 6.52
N TYR A 61 -16.88 -5.71 7.53
CA TYR A 61 -18.04 -6.00 8.35
C TYR A 61 -18.05 -5.10 9.59
N GLY A 62 -19.21 -4.78 10.13
CA GLY A 62 -19.35 -3.82 11.25
C GLY A 62 -18.63 -4.25 12.54
N ASP A 63 -18.27 -5.52 12.65
CA ASP A 63 -17.50 -6.15 13.73
C ASP A 63 -16.00 -6.30 13.44
N SER A 64 -15.55 -5.91 12.23
CA SER A 64 -14.14 -5.99 11.85
C SER A 64 -13.30 -5.00 12.67
N ALA A 65 -12.29 -5.49 13.38
CA ALA A 65 -11.34 -4.63 14.06
C ALA A 65 -10.45 -3.92 13.02
N GLU A 66 -10.58 -2.60 12.91
CA GLU A 66 -9.86 -1.77 11.92
C GLU A 66 -8.36 -2.07 11.86
N GLU A 67 -7.70 -2.14 13.01
CA GLU A 67 -6.26 -2.39 13.10
C GLU A 67 -5.87 -3.77 12.55
N GLU A 68 -6.72 -4.78 12.74
CA GLU A 68 -6.47 -6.12 12.21
C GLU A 68 -6.58 -6.14 10.68
N VAL A 69 -7.59 -5.46 10.13
CA VAL A 69 -7.75 -5.31 8.67
C VAL A 69 -6.53 -4.60 8.08
N LEU A 70 -6.13 -3.47 8.68
CA LEU A 70 -4.97 -2.69 8.20
C LEU A 70 -3.66 -3.48 8.24
N LYS A 71 -3.47 -4.39 9.22
CA LYS A 71 -2.32 -5.30 9.26
C LYS A 71 -2.34 -6.35 8.14
N GLN A 72 -3.51 -6.76 7.67
CA GLN A 72 -3.67 -7.77 6.62
C GLN A 72 -3.53 -7.20 5.21
N VAL A 73 -3.89 -5.93 5.01
CA VAL A 73 -3.91 -5.31 3.68
C VAL A 73 -2.57 -5.40 2.94
N PRO A 74 -1.40 -5.10 3.53
CA PRO A 74 -0.13 -5.25 2.83
C PRO A 74 0.11 -6.67 2.30
N TRP A 75 -0.33 -7.69 3.04
CA TRP A 75 -0.20 -9.09 2.63
C TRP A 75 -1.09 -9.44 1.44
N SER A 76 -2.20 -8.74 1.26
CA SER A 76 -3.07 -8.89 0.09
C SER A 76 -2.40 -8.45 -1.21
N TRP A 77 -1.40 -7.56 -1.14
CA TRP A 77 -0.58 -7.16 -2.29
C TRP A 77 0.56 -8.15 -2.54
N VAL A 78 1.23 -8.60 -1.48
CA VAL A 78 2.38 -9.49 -1.57
C VAL A 78 1.97 -10.89 -2.04
N THR A 79 0.96 -11.50 -1.39
CA THR A 79 0.65 -12.92 -1.55
C THR A 79 0.27 -13.31 -2.99
N PRO A 80 -0.62 -12.58 -3.69
CA PRO A 80 -0.92 -12.87 -5.09
C PRO A 80 0.28 -12.62 -6.00
N SER A 81 1.05 -11.56 -5.75
CA SER A 81 2.23 -11.19 -6.55
C SER A 81 3.29 -12.30 -6.55
N LEU A 82 3.51 -12.96 -5.42
CA LEU A 82 4.48 -14.06 -5.30
C LEU A 82 4.21 -15.21 -6.28
N ARG A 83 2.94 -15.48 -6.61
CA ARG A 83 2.57 -16.53 -7.57
C ARG A 83 3.11 -16.24 -8.97
N PHE A 84 3.20 -14.97 -9.33
CA PHE A 84 3.69 -14.52 -10.63
C PHE A 84 5.21 -14.35 -10.69
N MET A 85 5.89 -14.44 -9.53
CA MET A 85 7.35 -14.40 -9.47
C MET A 85 8.01 -15.80 -9.44
N ASN A 86 7.22 -16.87 -9.36
CA ASN A 86 7.74 -18.22 -9.34
C ASN A 86 8.41 -18.55 -10.69
N GLY A 87 9.71 -18.83 -10.67
CA GLY A 87 10.50 -19.08 -11.88
C GLY A 87 11.02 -17.83 -12.61
N THR A 88 10.75 -16.63 -12.10
CA THR A 88 11.34 -15.38 -12.62
C THR A 88 12.47 -14.89 -11.72
N ALA A 89 13.44 -14.18 -12.28
CA ALA A 89 14.44 -13.49 -11.49
C ALA A 89 13.76 -12.41 -10.62
N LEU A 90 13.87 -12.53 -9.29
CA LEU A 90 13.17 -11.70 -8.29
C LEU A 90 13.53 -10.20 -8.39
N ASP A 91 14.61 -9.87 -9.07
CA ASP A 91 15.13 -8.52 -9.27
C ASP A 91 14.62 -7.86 -10.57
N ARG A 92 13.84 -8.58 -11.40
CA ARG A 92 13.33 -8.08 -12.68
C ARG A 92 11.81 -8.02 -12.70
N PHE A 93 11.28 -6.81 -12.86
CA PHE A 93 9.87 -6.64 -13.16
C PHE A 93 9.58 -7.12 -14.58
N ALA A 94 8.90 -8.27 -14.69
CA ALA A 94 8.56 -8.88 -15.98
C ALA A 94 7.04 -9.06 -16.17
N VAL A 95 6.25 -8.97 -15.10
CA VAL A 95 4.83 -9.32 -15.11
C VAL A 95 4.03 -8.27 -14.33
N GLN A 96 3.06 -7.64 -15.01
CA GLN A 96 2.17 -6.63 -14.42
C GLN A 96 1.44 -7.11 -13.16
N TRP A 97 1.13 -8.41 -13.08
CA TRP A 97 0.44 -9.00 -11.92
C TRP A 97 1.30 -9.07 -10.65
N ALA A 98 2.61 -8.84 -10.76
CA ALA A 98 3.51 -8.69 -9.63
C ALA A 98 3.77 -7.20 -9.27
N GLU A 99 3.12 -6.26 -9.96
CA GLU A 99 3.28 -4.81 -9.74
C GLU A 99 3.12 -4.42 -8.28
N PRO A 100 2.14 -4.94 -7.50
CA PRO A 100 2.02 -4.52 -6.11
C PRO A 100 3.25 -4.82 -5.27
N LEU A 101 3.88 -5.98 -5.49
CA LEU A 101 5.13 -6.34 -4.84
C LEU A 101 6.32 -5.57 -5.42
N ALA A 102 6.34 -5.30 -6.73
CA ALA A 102 7.37 -4.47 -7.34
C ALA A 102 7.38 -3.05 -6.77
N ASN A 103 6.21 -2.45 -6.54
CA ASN A 103 6.07 -1.15 -5.88
C ASN A 103 6.64 -1.18 -4.45
N ILE A 104 6.34 -2.23 -3.67
CA ILE A 104 6.83 -2.42 -2.29
C ILE A 104 8.35 -2.71 -2.24
N ALA A 105 8.88 -3.43 -3.22
CA ALA A 105 10.27 -3.90 -3.23
C ALA A 105 11.22 -3.01 -4.05
N ASN A 106 10.72 -1.92 -4.64
CA ASN A 106 11.52 -1.03 -5.47
C ASN A 106 12.61 -0.33 -4.65
N TRP A 107 13.83 -0.85 -4.74
CA TRP A 107 14.99 -0.37 -3.96
C TRP A 107 15.37 1.10 -4.23
N LYS A 108 14.94 1.65 -5.37
CA LYS A 108 15.16 3.05 -5.75
C LYS A 108 14.21 4.02 -5.05
N ASN A 109 13.08 3.52 -4.55
CA ASN A 109 12.15 4.33 -3.80
C ASN A 109 12.40 4.19 -2.29
N ARG A 110 12.28 5.30 -1.58
CA ARG A 110 12.46 5.42 -0.13
C ARG A 110 11.29 6.13 0.54
N LYS A 111 10.25 6.51 -0.19
CA LYS A 111 9.11 7.29 0.31
C LYS A 111 7.79 6.57 0.03
N VAL A 112 6.94 6.52 1.04
CA VAL A 112 5.58 5.97 0.93
C VAL A 112 4.62 6.82 1.75
N GLY A 113 3.40 6.96 1.24
CA GLY A 113 2.28 7.50 2.02
C GLY A 113 1.04 6.68 1.72
N CYS A 114 0.33 6.28 2.77
CA CYS A 114 -0.85 5.45 2.66
C CYS A 114 -2.04 6.07 3.41
N ALA A 115 -3.23 5.86 2.89
CA ALA A 115 -4.48 6.26 3.51
C ALA A 115 -5.49 5.12 3.44
N TYR A 116 -6.46 5.13 4.35
CA TYR A 116 -7.61 4.24 4.30
C TYR A 116 -8.91 5.02 4.47
N LYS A 117 -9.99 4.46 3.96
CA LYS A 117 -11.34 5.00 4.13
C LYS A 117 -12.36 3.86 4.13
N ILE A 118 -13.24 3.86 5.12
CA ILE A 118 -14.43 3.00 5.13
C ILE A 118 -15.46 3.62 4.18
N CYS A 119 -15.95 2.84 3.23
CA CYS A 119 -16.96 3.19 2.25
C CYS A 119 -18.25 2.38 2.51
N PRO A 120 -19.17 2.86 3.38
CA PRO A 120 -20.32 2.08 3.84
C PRO A 120 -21.27 1.66 2.73
N ALA A 121 -21.50 2.53 1.74
CA ALA A 121 -22.35 2.21 0.59
C ALA A 121 -21.81 1.02 -0.24
N GLN A 122 -20.53 0.69 -0.09
CA GLN A 122 -19.88 -0.44 -0.76
C GLN A 122 -19.57 -1.61 0.20
N ASN A 123 -19.89 -1.49 1.50
CA ASN A 123 -19.47 -2.42 2.55
C ASN A 123 -17.96 -2.74 2.53
N ASN A 124 -17.12 -1.79 2.15
CA ASN A 124 -15.68 -2.03 2.00
C ASN A 124 -14.86 -1.00 2.76
N MET A 125 -13.72 -1.43 3.29
CA MET A 125 -12.58 -0.58 3.60
C MET A 125 -11.70 -0.50 2.35
N VAL A 126 -11.40 0.71 1.92
CA VAL A 126 -10.47 0.96 0.82
C VAL A 126 -9.17 1.48 1.40
N VAL A 127 -8.06 0.86 1.02
CA VAL A 127 -6.72 1.30 1.40
C VAL A 127 -5.95 1.63 0.14
N SER A 128 -5.26 2.76 0.13
CA SER A 128 -4.36 3.19 -0.94
C SER A 128 -3.00 3.50 -0.37
N CYS A 129 -1.94 3.02 -1.02
CA CYS A 129 -0.57 3.45 -0.79
C CYS A 129 -0.02 4.04 -2.09
N VAL A 130 0.62 5.20 -1.99
CA VAL A 130 1.34 5.85 -3.08
C VAL A 130 2.83 5.84 -2.75
N TYR A 131 3.62 5.55 -3.77
CA TYR A 131 5.06 5.35 -3.71
C TYR A 131 5.75 6.52 -4.42
N GLY A 132 6.79 7.09 -3.81
CA GLY A 132 7.59 8.12 -4.44
C GLY A 132 8.20 7.67 -5.77
N SER A 133 8.31 8.59 -6.72
CA SER A 133 9.22 8.45 -7.85
C SER A 133 10.63 8.89 -7.43
N GLN A 134 11.66 8.37 -8.10
CA GLN A 134 13.00 8.97 -8.03
C GLN A 134 12.99 10.42 -8.52
#